data_AF-A0A6V8L8F0-F1
#
_entry.id   AF-A0A6V8L8F0-F1
#
_cell.length_a   1.000
_cell.length_b   1.000
_cell.length_c   1.000
_cell.angle_alpha   90.00
_cell.angle_beta   90.00
_cell.angle_gamma   90.00
#
_symmetry.space_group_name_H-M   'P 1'
#
loop_
_entity.id
_entity.type
_entity.pdbx_description
1 polymer ?
#
loop_
_entity_poly.entity_id
_entity_poly.type
_entity_poly.pdbx_seq_one_letter_code
_entity_poly.pdbx_strand_id
1 'polypeptide(L)'
;MSENTSTETGGCPVAHGRAPHPTQGGGNRGWWPNQLNLKILAKNPAVADPMGGDFDYAAEFNTLDLAAVKRDIGEVLTTSQDWWPADFGHYGPFMIRMAWHSAGTYRINDGRGGAGAGMQRFAPLNSWPDNANLDKARRLLWPVKKKYGKKISWADLMILTGNVALESMGFKTFGFAGGRADVWEPEEDVYWGPESTWLGDERYTGDRELESPLAAVQMGLIYVNPEGRTATRIRLPRPGTSARPSAAWR
;
A
#
# COMPACT_ATOMS: atom_id res chain seq x y z
N MET A 1 9.64 43.39 20.01
CA MET A 1 8.78 42.20 20.17
C MET A 1 8.16 41.90 18.82
N SER A 2 8.46 40.72 18.29
CA SER A 2 7.57 39.85 17.51
C SER A 2 8.46 38.80 16.85
N GLU A 3 8.66 37.71 17.59
CA GLU A 3 9.28 36.48 17.10
C GLU A 3 8.40 35.90 15.99
N ASN A 4 9.03 35.56 14.87
CA ASN A 4 8.40 34.88 13.75
C ASN A 4 8.65 33.38 13.92
N THR A 5 7.69 32.67 14.51
CA THR A 5 7.74 31.21 14.70
C THR A 5 7.39 30.51 13.39
N SER A 6 8.40 30.15 12.61
CA SER A 6 8.27 29.15 11.55
C SER A 6 8.20 27.76 12.19
N THR A 7 7.02 27.16 12.22
CA THR A 7 6.82 25.75 12.58
C THR A 7 7.42 24.85 11.49
N GLU A 8 8.53 24.18 11.81
CA GLU A 8 9.07 23.08 11.01
C GLU A 8 8.13 21.87 11.05
N THR A 9 7.61 21.47 9.89
CA THR A 9 6.84 20.23 9.72
C THR A 9 7.78 19.13 9.20
N GLY A 10 8.19 18.22 10.09
CA GLY A 10 8.85 16.96 9.70
C GLY A 10 10.17 16.59 10.40
N GLY A 11 10.56 17.28 11.47
CA GLY A 11 11.76 16.93 12.24
C GLY A 11 11.56 15.74 13.19
N CYS A 12 12.47 14.76 13.18
CA CYS A 12 12.62 13.82 14.29
C CYS A 12 13.02 14.61 15.55
N PRO A 13 12.37 14.45 16.72
CA PRO A 13 12.47 15.38 17.86
C PRO A 13 13.78 15.29 18.66
N VAL A 14 14.90 14.92 18.02
CA VAL A 14 16.22 14.78 18.65
C VAL A 14 17.23 15.67 17.92
N ALA A 15 17.83 16.63 18.65
CA ALA A 15 18.94 17.50 18.27
C ALA A 15 19.03 17.94 16.78
N HIS A 16 18.27 18.99 16.43
CA HIS A 16 18.39 19.71 15.16
C HIS A 16 19.70 20.54 15.15
N GLY A 17 20.75 20.05 14.51
CA GLY A 17 22.01 20.78 14.40
C GLY A 17 23.21 19.96 13.95
N ARG A 18 23.09 18.63 13.90
CA ARG A 18 24.11 17.73 13.34
C ARG A 18 23.52 16.93 12.18
N ALA A 19 24.31 16.70 11.14
CA ALA A 19 23.96 15.74 10.10
C ALA A 19 23.62 14.38 10.76
N PRO A 20 22.49 13.74 10.42
CA PRO A 20 22.10 12.48 11.02
C PRO A 20 23.19 11.42 10.84
N HIS A 21 23.35 10.53 11.81
CA HIS A 21 24.20 9.35 11.64
C HIS A 21 23.63 8.45 10.51
N PRO A 22 24.41 7.65 9.77
CA PRO A 22 23.87 6.75 8.75
C PRO A 22 22.76 5.82 9.25
N THR A 23 22.83 5.38 10.51
CA THR A 23 21.78 4.58 11.18
C THR A 23 20.50 5.35 11.48
N GLN A 24 20.49 6.67 11.30
CA GLN A 24 19.36 7.59 11.47
C GLN A 24 18.89 8.18 10.13
N GLY A 25 19.33 7.62 8.99
CA GLY A 25 18.97 8.09 7.65
C GLY A 25 19.93 9.13 7.05
N GLY A 26 21.05 9.41 7.71
CA GLY A 26 22.07 10.32 7.18
C GLY A 26 22.86 9.75 6.00
N GLY A 27 23.42 10.62 5.17
CA GLY A 27 24.27 10.24 4.05
C GLY A 27 24.47 11.35 3.01
N ASN A 28 25.10 11.01 1.89
CA ASN A 28 25.50 11.96 0.85
C ASN A 28 24.33 12.75 0.23
N ARG A 29 23.11 12.20 0.24
CA ARG A 29 21.90 12.90 -0.24
C ARG A 29 21.59 14.19 0.53
N GLY A 30 22.01 14.29 1.79
CA GLY A 30 21.88 15.54 2.55
C GLY A 30 22.79 16.67 2.03
N TRP A 31 23.93 16.31 1.42
CA TRP A 31 24.88 17.25 0.83
C TRP A 31 24.59 17.55 -0.64
N TRP A 32 24.22 16.52 -1.40
CA TRP A 32 23.93 16.61 -2.82
C TRP A 32 22.53 16.03 -3.11
N PRO A 33 21.45 16.79 -2.85
CA PRO A 33 20.08 16.30 -3.00
C PRO A 33 19.73 15.87 -4.43
N ASN A 34 20.38 16.48 -5.43
CA ASN A 34 20.17 16.20 -6.85
C ASN A 34 21.17 15.18 -7.43
N GLN A 35 21.99 14.53 -6.59
CA GLN A 35 22.91 13.49 -7.07
C GLN A 35 22.13 12.26 -7.56
N LEU A 36 22.54 11.71 -8.70
CA LEU A 36 21.97 10.47 -9.23
C LEU A 36 22.03 9.33 -8.19
N ASN A 37 20.89 8.72 -7.88
CA ASN A 37 20.81 7.62 -6.92
C ASN A 37 20.94 6.25 -7.60
N LEU A 38 22.09 5.60 -7.45
CA LEU A 38 22.32 4.25 -7.97
C LEU A 38 21.70 3.14 -7.11
N LYS A 39 21.22 3.43 -5.89
CA LYS A 39 20.62 2.41 -5.01
C LYS A 39 19.38 1.75 -5.61
N ILE A 40 18.67 2.42 -6.52
CA ILE A 40 17.51 1.86 -7.22
C ILE A 40 17.84 0.60 -8.05
N LEU A 41 19.12 0.40 -8.39
CA LEU A 41 19.60 -0.77 -9.14
C LEU A 41 19.94 -1.96 -8.23
N ALA A 42 20.04 -1.75 -6.92
CA ALA A 42 20.44 -2.75 -5.94
C ALA A 42 19.31 -3.04 -4.92
N LYS A 43 18.05 -2.97 -5.39
CA LYS A 43 16.87 -3.23 -4.57
C LYS A 43 16.66 -4.73 -4.31
N ASN A 44 16.08 -5.03 -3.16
CA ASN A 44 15.81 -6.36 -2.61
C ASN A 44 17.01 -7.32 -2.79
N PRO A 45 18.21 -6.96 -2.29
CA PRO A 45 19.40 -7.76 -2.50
C PRO A 45 19.30 -9.10 -1.78
N ALA A 46 19.87 -10.16 -2.36
CA ALA A 46 19.79 -11.52 -1.81
C ALA A 46 20.27 -11.66 -0.36
N VAL A 47 21.22 -10.82 0.08
CA VAL A 47 21.72 -10.80 1.47
C VAL A 47 20.65 -10.38 2.50
N ALA A 48 19.64 -9.61 2.07
CA ALA A 48 18.53 -9.17 2.91
C ALA A 48 17.37 -10.19 2.93
N ASP A 49 17.38 -11.18 2.04
CA ASP A 49 16.34 -12.20 1.95
C ASP A 49 16.57 -13.34 2.96
N PRO A 50 15.71 -13.51 3.99
CA PRO A 50 15.85 -14.55 4.99
C PRO A 50 15.54 -15.96 4.47
N MET A 51 14.97 -16.10 3.27
CA MET A 51 14.65 -17.40 2.68
C MET A 51 15.87 -18.08 2.06
N GLY A 52 16.91 -17.31 1.73
CA GLY A 52 18.11 -17.79 1.05
C GLY A 52 17.90 -17.97 -0.46
N GLY A 53 19.00 -18.00 -1.21
CA GLY A 53 18.98 -18.00 -2.69
C GLY A 53 18.40 -19.26 -3.34
N ASP A 54 18.33 -20.37 -2.61
CA ASP A 54 17.82 -21.65 -3.12
C ASP A 54 16.30 -21.81 -2.92
N PHE A 55 15.62 -20.82 -2.33
CA PHE A 55 14.19 -20.89 -2.06
C PHE A 55 13.36 -20.67 -3.34
N ASP A 56 12.57 -21.68 -3.71
CA ASP A 56 11.60 -21.61 -4.80
C ASP A 56 10.18 -21.49 -4.25
N TYR A 57 9.64 -20.27 -4.30
CA TYR A 57 8.28 -19.99 -3.84
C TYR A 57 7.21 -20.72 -4.66
N ALA A 58 7.40 -20.85 -5.99
CA ALA A 58 6.42 -21.51 -6.84
C ALA A 58 6.32 -23.00 -6.50
N ALA A 59 7.46 -23.66 -6.29
CA ALA A 59 7.50 -25.04 -5.83
C ALA A 59 6.79 -25.21 -4.47
N GLU A 60 7.07 -24.34 -3.51
CA GLU A 60 6.48 -24.40 -2.16
C GLU A 60 4.97 -24.14 -2.19
N PHE A 61 4.52 -23.13 -2.95
CA PHE A 61 3.11 -22.82 -3.15
C PHE A 61 2.35 -23.99 -3.80
N ASN A 62 2.96 -24.69 -4.75
CA ASN A 62 2.33 -25.86 -5.38
C ASN A 62 2.14 -27.05 -4.42
N THR A 63 2.83 -27.09 -3.28
CA THR A 63 2.61 -28.11 -2.23
C THR A 63 1.53 -27.71 -1.21
N LEU A 64 0.94 -26.52 -1.35
CA LEU A 64 -0.02 -25.96 -0.40
C LEU A 64 -1.40 -26.60 -0.58
N ASP A 65 -2.01 -27.07 0.52
CA ASP A 65 -3.44 -27.37 0.52
C ASP A 65 -4.24 -26.05 0.51
N LEU A 66 -4.48 -25.54 -0.71
CA LEU A 66 -5.18 -24.27 -0.89
C LEU A 66 -6.62 -24.33 -0.35
N ALA A 67 -7.26 -25.50 -0.36
CA ALA A 67 -8.60 -25.66 0.21
C ALA A 67 -8.57 -25.50 1.73
N ALA A 68 -7.56 -26.05 2.41
CA ALA A 68 -7.35 -25.81 3.84
C ALA A 68 -7.08 -24.34 4.16
N VAL A 69 -6.24 -23.67 3.36
CA VAL A 69 -5.97 -22.24 3.53
C VAL A 69 -7.26 -21.42 3.43
N LYS A 70 -8.09 -21.68 2.41
CA LYS A 70 -9.37 -20.97 2.24
C LYS A 70 -10.33 -21.23 3.40
N ARG A 71 -10.38 -22.46 3.95
CA ARG A 71 -11.18 -22.76 5.15
C ARG A 71 -10.69 -21.99 6.37
N ASP A 72 -9.39 -21.98 6.63
CA ASP A 72 -8.82 -21.25 7.77
C ASP A 72 -9.03 -19.73 7.64
N ILE A 73 -8.94 -19.19 6.42
CA ILE A 73 -9.31 -17.80 6.17
C ILE A 73 -10.80 -17.59 6.51
N GLY A 74 -11.69 -18.47 6.07
CA GLY A 74 -13.12 -18.40 6.40
C GLY A 74 -13.42 -18.41 7.90
N GLU A 75 -12.65 -19.19 8.68
CA GLU A 75 -12.71 -19.17 10.14
C GLU A 75 -12.28 -17.80 10.69
N VAL A 76 -11.16 -17.25 10.22
CA VAL A 76 -10.72 -15.89 10.60
C VAL A 76 -11.79 -14.85 10.30
N LEU A 77 -12.47 -14.95 9.15
CA LEU A 77 -13.50 -13.98 8.76
C LEU A 77 -14.67 -13.90 9.74
N THR A 78 -14.98 -14.98 10.47
CA THR A 78 -16.12 -15.05 11.40
C THR A 78 -15.71 -15.12 12.88
N THR A 79 -14.40 -15.20 13.16
CA THR A 79 -13.88 -15.24 14.53
C THR A 79 -13.44 -13.86 14.99
N SER A 80 -14.42 -13.08 15.47
CA SER A 80 -14.20 -11.73 16.01
C SER A 80 -13.15 -11.73 17.13
N GLN A 81 -12.28 -10.71 17.13
CA GLN A 81 -11.24 -10.49 18.11
C GLN A 81 -11.56 -9.26 18.95
N ASP A 82 -11.38 -9.33 20.27
CA ASP A 82 -11.72 -8.22 21.19
C ASP A 82 -10.94 -6.93 20.91
N TRP A 83 -9.70 -7.05 20.42
CA TRP A 83 -8.84 -5.90 20.12
C TRP A 83 -9.20 -5.21 18.79
N TRP A 84 -10.02 -5.85 17.95
CA TRP A 84 -10.59 -5.26 16.75
C TRP A 84 -11.86 -6.01 16.35
N PRO A 85 -13.01 -5.75 17.01
CA PRO A 85 -14.23 -6.53 16.80
C PRO A 85 -14.71 -6.49 15.35
N ALA A 86 -15.27 -7.60 14.88
CA ALA A 86 -15.79 -7.69 13.51
C ALA A 86 -17.13 -6.94 13.40
N ASP A 87 -17.20 -5.97 12.50
CA ASP A 87 -18.47 -5.36 12.11
C ASP A 87 -19.43 -6.45 11.61
N PHE A 88 -20.65 -6.46 12.15
CA PHE A 88 -21.67 -7.47 11.84
C PHE A 88 -21.23 -8.93 12.09
N GLY A 89 -20.20 -9.14 12.91
CA GLY A 89 -19.63 -10.46 13.17
C GLY A 89 -18.87 -11.07 11.98
N HIS A 90 -18.52 -10.27 10.96
CA HIS A 90 -17.84 -10.77 9.76
C HIS A 90 -16.81 -9.78 9.19
N TYR A 91 -15.52 -10.12 9.18
CA TYR A 91 -14.44 -9.27 8.63
C TYR A 91 -14.40 -9.19 7.11
N GLY A 92 -15.27 -9.89 6.39
CA GLY A 92 -15.29 -9.96 4.92
C GLY A 92 -15.16 -8.61 4.21
N PRO A 93 -16.05 -7.62 4.47
CA PRO A 93 -15.94 -6.30 3.84
C PRO A 93 -14.60 -5.61 4.11
N PHE A 94 -14.07 -5.78 5.32
CA PHE A 94 -12.77 -5.22 5.71
C PHE A 94 -11.60 -5.87 4.96
N MET A 95 -11.64 -7.19 4.77
CA MET A 95 -10.63 -7.93 4.00
C MET A 95 -10.71 -7.66 2.50
N ILE A 96 -11.92 -7.43 1.96
CA ILE A 96 -12.10 -6.97 0.57
C ILE A 96 -11.42 -5.61 0.38
N ARG A 97 -11.62 -4.66 1.31
CA ARG A 97 -10.93 -3.36 1.28
C ARG A 97 -9.41 -3.55 1.32
N MET A 98 -8.88 -4.42 2.20
CA MET A 98 -7.44 -4.69 2.26
C MET A 98 -6.89 -5.18 0.92
N ALA A 99 -7.53 -6.17 0.29
CA ALA A 99 -7.12 -6.72 -0.99
C ALA A 99 -7.20 -5.67 -2.11
N TRP A 100 -8.30 -4.91 -2.16
CA TRP A 100 -8.49 -3.79 -3.08
C TRP A 100 -7.38 -2.74 -2.94
N HIS A 101 -7.08 -2.28 -1.74
CA HIS A 101 -6.01 -1.30 -1.49
C HIS A 101 -4.62 -1.86 -1.81
N SER A 102 -4.42 -3.18 -1.67
CA SER A 102 -3.15 -3.80 -2.02
C SER A 102 -2.95 -3.82 -3.53
N ALA A 103 -4.00 -4.10 -4.31
CA ALA A 103 -3.92 -4.15 -5.76
C ALA A 103 -4.06 -2.75 -6.41
N GLY A 104 -4.75 -1.83 -5.75
CA GLY A 104 -5.22 -0.57 -6.33
C GLY A 104 -4.16 0.51 -6.47
N THR A 105 -2.94 0.29 -6.01
CA THR A 105 -1.83 1.24 -6.22
C THR A 105 -1.19 1.12 -7.61
N TYR A 106 -1.62 0.14 -8.41
CA TYR A 106 -1.11 -0.12 -9.75
C TYR A 106 -1.42 1.03 -10.72
N ARG A 107 -0.47 1.31 -11.61
CA ARG A 107 -0.59 2.31 -12.68
C ARG A 107 0.01 1.80 -13.98
N ILE A 108 -0.68 2.07 -15.08
CA ILE A 108 -0.34 1.56 -16.41
C ILE A 108 0.87 2.26 -17.03
N ASN A 109 1.16 3.50 -16.64
CA ASN A 109 2.19 4.33 -17.30
C ASN A 109 3.61 3.82 -17.10
N ASP A 110 3.91 3.27 -15.91
CA ASP A 110 5.22 2.73 -15.56
C ASP A 110 5.16 1.27 -15.06
N GLY A 111 3.95 0.69 -14.94
CA GLY A 111 3.73 -0.67 -14.46
C GLY A 111 4.00 -0.86 -12.96
N ARG A 112 4.20 0.23 -12.20
CA ARG A 112 4.56 0.18 -10.78
C ARG A 112 3.33 0.09 -9.88
N GLY A 113 3.57 -0.28 -8.62
CA GLY A 113 2.53 -0.52 -7.62
C GLY A 113 1.83 -1.86 -7.81
N GLY A 114 0.64 -1.98 -7.24
CA GLY A 114 -0.14 -3.21 -7.20
C GLY A 114 0.30 -4.19 -6.11
N ALA A 115 -0.30 -5.38 -6.14
CA ALA A 115 -0.19 -6.37 -5.06
C ALA A 115 0.95 -7.38 -5.25
N GLY A 116 1.72 -7.27 -6.35
CA GLY A 116 2.65 -8.32 -6.78
C GLY A 116 3.77 -8.67 -5.80
N ALA A 117 4.14 -7.74 -4.92
CA ALA A 117 5.24 -7.91 -3.97
C ALA A 117 4.80 -7.74 -2.49
N GLY A 118 3.50 -7.57 -2.24
CA GLY A 118 2.98 -7.40 -0.87
C GLY A 118 3.39 -6.08 -0.19
N MET A 119 3.68 -5.03 -0.98
CA MET A 119 4.21 -3.75 -0.48
C MET A 119 3.36 -3.04 0.57
N GLN A 120 2.06 -3.36 0.66
CA GLN A 120 1.17 -2.81 1.70
C GLN A 120 1.66 -3.08 3.13
N ARG A 121 2.55 -4.07 3.34
CA ARG A 121 3.17 -4.34 4.66
C ARG A 121 4.34 -3.42 5.01
N PHE A 122 4.91 -2.72 4.03
CA PHE A 122 6.07 -1.83 4.20
C PHE A 122 5.68 -0.36 4.05
N ALA A 123 6.58 0.52 4.47
CA ALA A 123 6.46 1.95 4.18
C ALA A 123 6.60 2.20 2.66
N PRO A 124 5.99 3.27 2.11
CA PRO A 124 5.07 4.19 2.79
C PRO A 124 3.64 3.64 2.91
N LEU A 125 3.29 2.60 2.14
CA LEU A 125 1.91 2.14 1.98
C LEU A 125 1.26 1.68 3.28
N ASN A 126 2.02 1.08 4.19
CA ASN A 126 1.52 0.64 5.49
C ASN A 126 1.00 1.77 6.38
N SER A 127 1.33 3.02 6.04
CA SER A 127 1.04 4.23 6.81
C SER A 127 0.36 5.33 5.98
N TRP A 128 -0.04 5.03 4.74
CA TRP A 128 -0.87 5.95 3.96
C TRP A 128 -2.21 6.20 4.66
N PRO A 129 -2.73 7.44 4.64
CA PRO A 129 -4.04 7.77 5.23
C PRO A 129 -5.16 6.86 4.72
N ASP A 130 -5.19 6.57 3.42
CA ASP A 130 -6.22 5.73 2.83
C ASP A 130 -6.10 4.25 3.23
N ASN A 131 -4.93 3.84 3.75
CA ASN A 131 -4.70 2.51 4.30
C ASN A 131 -4.94 2.44 5.82
N ALA A 132 -5.57 3.46 6.41
CA ALA A 132 -5.90 3.47 7.83
C ALA A 132 -6.61 2.19 8.27
N ASN A 133 -6.17 1.66 9.42
CA ASN A 133 -6.59 0.41 10.05
C ASN A 133 -6.24 -0.88 9.28
N LEU A 134 -5.72 -0.84 8.04
CA LEU A 134 -5.37 -2.06 7.32
C LEU A 134 -4.18 -2.81 7.94
N ASP A 135 -3.42 -2.17 8.83
CA ASP A 135 -2.49 -2.83 9.74
C ASP A 135 -3.18 -3.92 10.60
N LYS A 136 -4.42 -3.66 11.03
CA LYS A 136 -5.24 -4.62 11.79
C LYS A 136 -5.73 -5.76 10.91
N ALA A 137 -6.13 -5.47 9.67
CA ALA A 137 -6.51 -6.50 8.68
C ALA A 137 -5.36 -7.49 8.47
N ARG A 138 -4.14 -6.98 8.22
CA ARG A 138 -2.95 -7.83 8.08
C ARG A 138 -2.63 -8.59 9.37
N ARG A 139 -2.84 -7.98 10.54
CA ARG A 139 -2.62 -8.64 11.84
C ARG A 139 -3.60 -9.79 12.09
N LEU A 140 -4.87 -9.64 11.71
CA LEU A 140 -5.88 -10.71 11.80
C LEU A 140 -5.50 -11.95 10.98
N LEU A 141 -4.78 -11.78 9.86
CA LEU A 141 -4.31 -12.87 9.01
C LEU A 141 -3.00 -13.52 9.46
N TRP A 142 -2.32 -12.95 10.46
CA TRP A 142 -1.06 -13.50 10.96
C TRP A 142 -1.16 -14.97 11.40
N PRO A 143 -2.21 -15.44 12.10
CA PRO A 143 -2.34 -16.85 12.46
C PRO A 143 -2.34 -17.79 11.24
N VAL A 144 -2.98 -17.38 10.13
CA VAL A 144 -2.96 -18.13 8.86
C VAL A 144 -1.54 -18.13 8.29
N LYS A 145 -0.90 -16.97 8.18
CA LYS A 145 0.50 -16.89 7.71
C LYS A 145 1.45 -17.74 8.56
N LYS A 146 1.25 -17.74 9.88
CA LYS A 146 2.04 -18.52 10.84
C LYS A 146 1.86 -20.03 10.61
N LYS A 147 0.64 -20.49 10.38
CA LYS A 147 0.32 -21.91 10.13
C LYS A 147 0.94 -22.43 8.83
N TYR A 148 0.87 -21.65 7.75
CA TYR A 148 1.33 -22.08 6.42
C TYR A 148 2.77 -21.67 6.10
N GLY A 149 3.38 -20.81 6.93
CA GLY A 149 4.79 -20.47 6.85
C GLY A 149 5.21 -19.97 5.48
N LYS A 150 6.31 -20.51 4.95
CA LYS A 150 6.89 -20.13 3.66
C LYS A 150 6.08 -20.56 2.43
N LYS A 151 5.10 -21.45 2.59
CA LYS A 151 4.29 -21.97 1.47
C LYS A 151 3.25 -20.98 0.94
N ILE A 152 2.96 -19.93 1.68
CA ILE A 152 2.12 -18.82 1.23
C ILE A 152 2.79 -17.50 1.58
N SER A 153 2.97 -16.64 0.60
CA SER A 153 3.50 -15.29 0.78
C SER A 153 2.44 -14.37 1.38
N TRP A 154 2.87 -13.25 1.97
CA TRP A 154 1.94 -12.18 2.33
C TRP A 154 1.27 -11.58 1.09
N ALA A 155 2.03 -11.44 0.00
CA ALA A 155 1.51 -10.93 -1.27
C ALA A 155 0.30 -11.74 -1.78
N ASP A 156 0.39 -13.07 -1.77
CA ASP A 156 -0.74 -13.93 -2.16
C ASP A 156 -1.82 -13.99 -1.08
N LEU A 157 -1.45 -14.11 0.20
CA LEU A 157 -2.43 -14.24 1.29
C LEU A 157 -3.38 -13.04 1.36
N MET A 158 -2.88 -11.82 1.19
CA MET A 158 -3.73 -10.62 1.24
C MET A 158 -4.79 -10.62 0.13
N ILE A 159 -4.43 -11.02 -1.10
CA ILE A 159 -5.36 -11.06 -2.23
C ILE A 159 -6.29 -12.27 -2.15
N LEU A 160 -5.76 -13.45 -1.79
CA LEU A 160 -6.56 -14.65 -1.59
C LEU A 160 -7.67 -14.40 -0.55
N THR A 161 -7.34 -13.68 0.53
CA THR A 161 -8.31 -13.36 1.58
C THR A 161 -9.46 -12.51 1.04
N GLY A 162 -9.19 -11.53 0.18
CA GLY A 162 -10.25 -10.74 -0.48
C GLY A 162 -11.17 -11.61 -1.33
N ASN A 163 -10.62 -12.57 -2.08
CA ASN A 163 -11.41 -13.52 -2.86
C ASN A 163 -12.25 -14.45 -1.96
N VAL A 164 -11.67 -15.00 -0.89
CA VAL A 164 -12.40 -15.87 0.06
C VAL A 164 -13.52 -15.09 0.74
N ALA A 165 -13.30 -13.82 1.09
CA ALA A 165 -14.32 -12.96 1.67
C ALA A 165 -15.51 -12.71 0.73
N LEU A 166 -15.25 -12.50 -0.57
CA LEU A 166 -16.32 -12.40 -1.56
C LEU A 166 -17.12 -13.71 -1.66
N GLU A 167 -16.42 -14.85 -1.74
CA GLU A 167 -17.04 -16.17 -1.83
C GLU A 167 -17.85 -16.54 -0.58
N SER A 168 -17.34 -16.24 0.62
CA SER A 168 -18.04 -16.52 1.87
C SER A 168 -19.33 -15.70 2.02
N MET A 169 -19.41 -14.55 1.34
CA MET A 169 -20.59 -13.68 1.30
C MET A 169 -21.47 -13.90 0.06
N GLY A 170 -21.30 -15.03 -0.64
CA GLY A 170 -22.18 -15.47 -1.73
C GLY A 170 -21.81 -14.95 -3.12
N PHE A 171 -20.69 -14.25 -3.28
CA PHE A 171 -20.22 -13.83 -4.60
C PHE A 171 -19.24 -14.85 -5.20
N LYS A 172 -19.62 -15.47 -6.32
CA LYS A 172 -18.74 -16.40 -7.04
C LYS A 172 -17.65 -15.63 -7.80
N THR A 173 -16.40 -15.73 -7.33
CA THR A 173 -15.25 -15.16 -8.05
C THR A 173 -14.94 -15.96 -9.32
N PHE A 174 -14.25 -15.33 -10.28
CA PHE A 174 -13.84 -16.00 -11.52
C PHE A 174 -12.75 -17.06 -11.27
N GLY A 175 -11.87 -16.80 -10.31
CA GLY A 175 -10.75 -17.66 -9.96
C GLY A 175 -9.69 -16.89 -9.18
N PHE A 176 -8.61 -17.59 -8.83
CA PHE A 176 -7.44 -17.02 -8.16
C PHE A 176 -6.18 -17.69 -8.68
N ALA A 177 -5.12 -16.91 -8.88
CA ALA A 177 -3.78 -17.40 -9.19
C ALA A 177 -2.80 -16.85 -8.14
N GLY A 178 -2.07 -17.77 -7.50
CA GLY A 178 -0.93 -17.45 -6.64
C GLY A 178 0.38 -17.32 -7.44
N GLY A 179 1.49 -17.22 -6.73
CA GLY A 179 2.84 -17.12 -7.32
C GLY A 179 3.53 -15.77 -7.07
N ARG A 180 2.94 -14.90 -6.25
CA ARG A 180 3.57 -13.63 -5.86
C ARG A 180 4.58 -13.90 -4.73
N ALA A 181 5.88 -13.87 -5.03
CA ALA A 181 6.89 -13.99 -3.98
C ALA A 181 6.92 -12.72 -3.10
N ASP A 182 7.15 -12.89 -1.80
CA ASP A 182 7.39 -11.74 -0.92
C ASP A 182 8.75 -11.10 -1.21
N VAL A 183 8.86 -9.80 -0.98
CA VAL A 183 10.13 -9.07 -0.92
C VAL A 183 10.45 -8.64 0.51
N TRP A 184 11.66 -8.15 0.79
CA TRP A 184 12.11 -7.93 2.18
C TRP A 184 12.47 -6.49 2.53
N GLU A 185 12.30 -5.57 1.59
CA GLU A 185 12.48 -4.13 1.80
C GLU A 185 11.40 -3.32 1.06
N PRO A 186 11.10 -2.09 1.52
CA PRO A 186 10.19 -1.19 0.81
C PRO A 186 10.73 -0.79 -0.58
N GLU A 187 9.82 -0.52 -1.50
CA GLU A 187 10.15 0.13 -2.78
C GLU A 187 10.47 1.62 -2.59
N GLU A 188 11.73 1.99 -2.75
CA GLU A 188 12.18 3.39 -2.79
C GLU A 188 12.32 3.95 -4.22
N ASP A 189 12.05 3.14 -5.24
CA ASP A 189 12.17 3.50 -6.66
C ASP A 189 10.82 3.88 -7.29
N VAL A 190 9.76 4.02 -6.48
CA VAL A 190 8.42 4.41 -6.94
C VAL A 190 8.17 5.87 -6.62
N TYR A 191 7.97 6.68 -7.67
CA TYR A 191 7.61 8.09 -7.54
C TYR A 191 6.10 8.22 -7.26
N TRP A 192 5.73 8.50 -6.00
CA TRP A 192 4.32 8.63 -5.57
C TRP A 192 3.73 10.04 -5.71
N GLY A 193 4.56 11.01 -6.09
CA GLY A 193 4.21 12.42 -6.24
C GLY A 193 5.24 13.33 -5.55
N PRO A 194 5.21 14.64 -5.87
CA PRO A 194 6.17 15.61 -5.35
C PRO A 194 5.85 16.09 -3.92
N GLU A 195 4.65 15.82 -3.40
CA GLU A 195 4.16 16.44 -2.18
C GLU A 195 4.91 15.98 -0.93
N SER A 196 5.19 16.94 -0.04
CA SER A 196 5.76 16.68 1.29
C SER A 196 4.69 16.53 2.38
N THR A 197 3.40 16.63 2.04
CA THR A 197 2.28 16.54 2.99
C THR A 197 1.29 15.46 2.56
N TRP A 198 0.79 14.69 3.55
CA TRP A 198 -0.28 13.73 3.30
C TRP A 198 -1.56 14.43 2.84
N LEU A 199 -2.23 13.85 1.85
CA LEU A 199 -3.43 14.38 1.20
C LEU A 199 -3.21 15.69 0.41
N GLY A 200 -1.95 16.13 0.21
CA GLY A 200 -1.61 17.21 -0.70
C GLY A 200 -1.91 16.86 -2.17
N ASP A 201 -2.13 17.89 -3.00
CA ASP A 201 -2.52 17.78 -4.41
C ASP A 201 -1.70 18.66 -5.37
N GLU A 202 -0.41 18.91 -5.07
CA GLU A 202 0.54 19.66 -5.91
C GLU A 202 1.00 18.87 -7.16
N ARG A 203 0.06 18.17 -7.79
CA ARG A 203 0.23 17.22 -8.90
C ARG A 203 -0.66 17.53 -10.10
N TYR A 204 -1.27 18.72 -10.10
CA TYR A 204 -2.14 19.19 -11.16
C TYR A 204 -1.53 20.38 -11.88
N THR A 205 -1.67 20.41 -13.20
CA THR A 205 -1.38 21.58 -14.04
C THR A 205 -2.59 21.92 -14.91
N GLY A 206 -2.62 23.14 -15.47
CA GLY A 206 -3.70 23.59 -16.36
C GLY A 206 -5.11 23.39 -15.77
N ASP A 207 -6.01 22.81 -16.56
CA ASP A 207 -7.40 22.52 -16.19
C ASP A 207 -7.56 21.17 -15.45
N ARG A 208 -6.69 20.93 -14.44
CA ARG A 208 -6.56 19.67 -13.67
C ARG A 208 -6.06 18.48 -14.49
N GLU A 209 -5.05 18.71 -15.30
CA GLU A 209 -4.26 17.63 -15.88
C GLU A 209 -3.40 17.02 -14.78
N LEU A 210 -3.66 15.74 -14.47
CA LEU A 210 -2.91 14.99 -13.47
C LEU A 210 -1.51 14.68 -14.01
N GLU A 211 -0.49 14.95 -13.20
CA GLU A 211 0.90 14.66 -13.54
C GLU A 211 1.11 13.18 -13.86
N SER A 212 1.67 12.88 -15.03
CA SER A 212 2.12 11.52 -15.36
C SER A 212 3.39 11.19 -14.58
N PRO A 213 3.56 9.99 -13.99
CA PRO A 213 2.74 8.78 -14.15
C PRO A 213 1.70 8.52 -13.05
N LEU A 214 1.27 9.55 -12.31
CA LEU A 214 0.41 9.39 -11.14
C LEU A 214 -1.01 8.94 -11.53
N ALA A 215 -1.64 8.15 -10.64
CA ALA A 215 -2.99 7.61 -10.82
C ALA A 215 -3.93 7.90 -9.64
N ALA A 216 -3.47 8.71 -8.67
CA ALA A 216 -4.24 9.14 -7.52
C ALA A 216 -4.31 10.66 -7.44
N VAL A 217 -5.45 11.20 -7.01
CA VAL A 217 -5.71 12.64 -6.99
C VAL A 217 -5.01 13.39 -5.86
N GLN A 218 -4.54 12.68 -4.83
CA GLN A 218 -3.85 13.22 -3.66
C GLN A 218 -2.80 12.25 -3.16
N MET A 219 -1.76 12.77 -2.50
CA MET A 219 -0.73 11.95 -1.87
C MET A 219 -1.32 11.08 -0.75
N GLY A 220 -1.10 9.77 -0.82
CA GLY A 220 -1.57 8.83 0.20
C GLY A 220 -3.00 8.32 0.00
N LEU A 221 -3.65 8.64 -1.13
CA LEU A 221 -4.89 8.00 -1.58
C LEU A 221 -4.61 6.89 -2.59
N ILE A 222 -5.49 5.88 -2.66
CA ILE A 222 -5.43 4.84 -3.70
C ILE A 222 -5.87 5.42 -5.05
N TYR A 223 -6.99 6.13 -5.11
CA TYR A 223 -7.51 6.73 -6.36
C TYR A 223 -8.04 8.15 -6.18
N VAL A 224 -9.22 8.29 -5.56
CA VAL A 224 -9.98 9.55 -5.48
C VAL A 224 -10.37 9.87 -4.06
N ASN A 225 -10.61 11.15 -3.78
CA ASN A 225 -11.10 11.58 -2.48
C ASN A 225 -12.59 11.18 -2.32
N PRO A 226 -12.95 10.43 -1.26
CA PRO A 226 -14.33 9.98 -1.02
C PRO A 226 -15.31 11.12 -0.74
N GLU A 227 -14.86 12.27 -0.24
CA GLU A 227 -15.70 13.46 -0.01
C GLU A 227 -15.94 14.27 -1.31
N GLY A 228 -15.41 13.77 -2.43
CA GLY A 228 -15.41 14.48 -3.69
C GLY A 228 -14.28 15.49 -3.77
N ARG A 229 -14.39 16.43 -4.71
CA ARG A 229 -13.29 17.32 -5.06
C ARG A 229 -12.98 18.27 -3.89
N THR A 230 -11.76 18.20 -3.37
CA THR A 230 -11.21 19.20 -2.45
C THR A 230 -11.25 20.56 -3.15
N ALA A 231 -11.98 21.51 -2.56
CA ALA A 231 -12.26 22.81 -3.14
C ALA A 231 -11.15 23.79 -2.79
N THR A 232 -10.03 23.76 -3.51
CA THR A 232 -9.10 24.89 -3.51
C THR A 232 -9.69 25.99 -4.42
N ARG A 233 -10.59 26.78 -3.82
CA ARG A 233 -11.08 28.12 -4.21
C ARG A 233 -11.36 28.39 -5.71
N ILE A 234 -12.58 28.11 -6.15
CA ILE A 234 -13.63 29.05 -6.66
C ILE A 234 -14.78 28.23 -7.25
N ARG A 235 -16.00 28.60 -6.86
CA ARG A 235 -17.33 28.03 -7.15
C ARG A 235 -17.79 26.89 -6.22
N LEU A 236 -18.91 27.20 -5.57
CA LEU A 236 -19.76 26.39 -4.70
C LEU A 236 -19.89 24.93 -5.18
N PRO A 237 -20.05 23.98 -4.23
CA PRO A 237 -20.24 22.57 -4.56
C PRO A 237 -21.48 22.40 -5.44
N ARG A 238 -21.29 21.92 -6.67
CA ARG A 238 -22.38 21.40 -7.49
C ARG A 238 -22.51 19.89 -7.22
N PRO A 239 -23.71 19.36 -6.95
CA PRO A 239 -23.94 17.92 -7.00
C PRO A 239 -23.67 17.43 -8.44
N GLY A 240 -22.97 16.30 -8.61
CA GLY A 240 -22.66 15.70 -9.93
C GLY A 240 -21.23 15.86 -10.44
N THR A 241 -20.29 16.13 -9.54
CA THR A 241 -18.96 16.68 -9.86
C THR A 241 -17.82 15.65 -9.75
N SER A 242 -18.10 14.46 -9.23
CA SER A 242 -17.19 13.29 -9.27
C SER A 242 -17.12 12.61 -10.64
N ALA A 243 -18.02 12.94 -11.57
CA ALA A 243 -18.03 12.36 -12.91
C ALA A 243 -17.50 13.38 -13.93
N ARG A 244 -16.23 13.26 -14.32
CA ARG A 244 -15.83 13.60 -15.70
C ARG A 244 -15.70 12.28 -16.47
N PRO A 245 -16.56 12.01 -17.46
CA PRO A 245 -16.32 10.95 -18.42
C PRO A 245 -15.43 11.51 -19.54
N SER A 246 -14.14 11.20 -19.53
CA SER A 246 -13.27 11.30 -20.72
C SER A 246 -11.92 10.64 -20.45
N ALA A 247 -11.93 9.32 -20.38
CA ALA A 247 -10.85 8.52 -20.91
C ALA A 247 -11.49 7.66 -22.00
N ALA A 248 -11.44 8.16 -23.24
CA ALA A 248 -11.68 7.33 -24.40
C ALA A 248 -10.53 6.32 -24.44
N TRP A 249 -10.80 5.10 -24.03
CA TRP A 249 -9.92 3.96 -24.22
C TRP A 249 -9.81 3.70 -25.73
N ARG A 250 -8.62 3.92 -26.28
CA ARG A 250 -8.13 3.23 -27.48
C ARG A 250 -6.92 2.41 -27.07
#